data_AF-A0A7K0CVZ8-F1
#
_entry.id   AF-A0A7K0CVZ8-F1
#
_cell.length_a   1.000
_cell.length_b   1.000
_cell.length_c   1.000
_cell.angle_alpha   90.00
_cell.angle_beta   90.00
_cell.angle_gamma   90.00
#
_symmetry.space_group_name_H-M   'P 1'
#
loop_
_entity.id
_entity.type
_entity.pdbx_description
1 polymer ?
#
loop_
_entity_poly.entity_id
_entity_poly.type
_entity_poly.pdbx_seq_one_letter_code
_entity_poly.pdbx_strand_id
1 'polypeptide(L)'
;MGNIYDYYAAADDTQALALFEDDGMADPFGTLGLKGADPYLILRTVEARLTGVSEERVEADPRFCGLLNGPGHDGPWLVSLTDTLRDVLAASAPERLLDAATVWTRTQDGGGTDPGLMADFLGRLGQLARAAGPRQRLYCGMSL
;
A
#
# COMPACT_ATOMS: atom_id res chain seq x y z
N MET A 1 -1.50 21.78 2.14
CA MET A 1 -1.23 20.78 1.07
C MET A 1 -0.92 19.47 1.76
N GLY A 2 -1.38 18.35 1.22
CA GLY A 2 -1.16 17.05 1.85
C GLY A 2 -0.82 16.05 0.76
N ASN A 3 0.10 15.14 1.07
CA ASN A 3 0.68 14.22 0.11
C ASN A 3 -0.38 13.36 -0.58
N ILE A 4 -0.16 13.12 -1.87
CA ILE A 4 -0.91 12.18 -2.69
C ILE A 4 -0.13 10.87 -2.68
N TYR A 5 -0.86 9.77 -2.48
CA TYR A 5 -0.33 8.41 -2.47
C TYR A 5 -0.95 7.63 -3.62
N ASP A 6 -0.13 7.18 -4.55
CA ASP A 6 -0.55 6.44 -5.74
C ASP A 6 -0.06 4.99 -5.65
N TYR A 7 -1.01 4.07 -5.55
CA TYR A 7 -0.74 2.64 -5.45
C TYR A 7 -0.89 1.96 -6.81
N TYR A 8 0.08 1.12 -7.17
CA TYR A 8 0.13 0.47 -8.47
C TYR A 8 0.94 -0.84 -8.39
N ALA A 9 0.89 -1.64 -9.46
CA ALA A 9 1.61 -2.89 -9.55
C ALA A 9 2.71 -2.89 -10.63
N ALA A 10 3.80 -3.60 -10.37
CA ALA A 10 4.87 -3.81 -11.36
C ALA A 10 5.58 -5.15 -11.14
N ALA A 11 6.27 -5.65 -12.16
CA ALA A 11 6.91 -6.96 -12.14
C ALA A 11 8.11 -7.00 -11.19
N ASP A 12 8.83 -5.88 -11.10
CA ASP A 12 10.00 -5.70 -10.28
C ASP A 12 10.25 -4.22 -9.97
N ASP A 13 11.24 -3.96 -9.13
CA ASP A 13 11.57 -2.62 -8.63
C ASP A 13 12.08 -1.71 -9.76
N THR A 14 12.72 -2.27 -10.81
CA THR A 14 13.20 -1.51 -11.97
C THR A 14 12.04 -1.04 -12.83
N GLN A 15 11.07 -1.92 -13.11
CA GLN A 15 9.86 -1.53 -13.82
C GLN A 15 9.04 -0.51 -13.02
N ALA A 16 8.94 -0.67 -11.70
CA ALA A 16 8.22 0.28 -10.86
C ALA A 16 8.83 1.69 -10.96
N LEU A 17 10.15 1.81 -10.84
CA LEU A 17 10.85 3.08 -11.01
C LEU A 17 10.62 3.71 -12.38
N ALA A 18 10.72 2.92 -13.45
CA ALA A 18 10.50 3.43 -14.80
C ALA A 18 9.08 3.98 -15.00
N LEU A 19 8.06 3.31 -14.45
CA LEU A 19 6.67 3.77 -14.49
C LEU A 19 6.47 5.06 -13.68
N PHE A 20 7.12 5.14 -12.52
CA PHE A 20 7.05 6.31 -11.64
C PHE A 20 7.69 7.56 -12.24
N GLU A 21 8.77 7.40 -13.01
CA GLU A 21 9.49 8.51 -13.65
C GLU A 21 8.83 9.04 -14.93
N ASP A 22 8.04 8.20 -15.63
CA ASP A 22 7.47 8.56 -16.95
C ASP A 22 6.27 9.53 -16.85
N ASP A 23 5.85 9.93 -15.64
CA ASP A 23 4.71 10.84 -15.31
C ASP A 23 3.33 10.36 -15.84
N GLY A 24 3.34 9.39 -16.76
CA GLY A 24 2.23 8.60 -17.25
C GLY A 24 2.23 7.27 -16.52
N MET A 25 1.65 7.24 -15.31
CA MET A 25 1.28 6.03 -14.59
C MET A 25 0.17 5.27 -15.33
N ALA A 26 0.42 4.87 -16.58
CA ALA A 26 -0.39 3.92 -17.33
C ALA A 26 -0.08 2.51 -16.81
N ASP A 27 -0.34 2.28 -15.52
CA ASP A 27 -0.31 0.93 -14.96
C ASP A 27 -1.37 0.11 -15.70
N PRO A 28 -1.01 -1.00 -16.40
CA PRO A 28 -1.98 -1.88 -17.04
C PRO A 28 -3.01 -2.48 -16.07
N PHE A 29 -2.71 -2.46 -14.77
CA PHE A 29 -3.60 -2.91 -13.69
C PHE A 29 -4.37 -1.77 -13.01
N GLY A 30 -4.02 -0.52 -13.34
CA GLY A 30 -4.64 0.71 -12.84
C GLY A 30 -4.01 1.26 -11.56
N THR A 31 -4.02 2.59 -11.43
CA THR A 31 -3.48 3.30 -10.27
C THR A 31 -4.60 3.69 -9.29
N LEU A 32 -4.36 3.53 -7.99
CA LEU A 32 -5.24 3.98 -6.92
C LEU A 32 -4.61 5.18 -6.20
N GLY A 33 -5.08 6.39 -6.52
CA GLY A 33 -4.65 7.63 -5.85
C GLY A 33 -5.53 7.97 -4.66
N LEU A 34 -4.94 8.20 -3.49
CA LEU A 34 -5.67 8.62 -2.30
C LEU A 34 -4.86 9.59 -1.43
N LYS A 35 -5.48 10.71 -1.08
CA LYS A 35 -4.86 11.73 -0.23
C LYS A 35 -4.77 11.23 1.22
N GLY A 36 -3.60 11.38 1.83
CA GLY A 36 -3.39 11.04 3.25
C GLY A 36 -3.38 9.55 3.56
N ALA A 37 -3.37 8.69 2.54
CA ALA A 37 -3.26 7.25 2.71
C ALA A 37 -1.80 6.81 2.75
N ASP A 38 -1.08 7.19 3.81
CA ASP A 38 0.32 6.83 3.98
C ASP A 38 0.48 5.30 4.18
N PRO A 39 1.23 4.62 3.31
CA PRO A 39 1.43 3.17 3.42
C PRO A 39 2.11 2.78 4.73
N TYR A 40 3.02 3.60 5.27
CA TYR A 40 3.72 3.28 6.51
C TYR A 40 2.73 3.21 7.69
N LEU A 41 1.84 4.20 7.77
CA LEU A 41 0.86 4.30 8.87
C LEU A 41 -0.27 3.27 8.74
N ILE A 42 -0.72 2.99 7.53
CA ILE A 42 -1.86 2.10 7.29
C ILE A 42 -1.43 0.64 7.31
N LEU A 43 -0.41 0.30 6.53
CA LEU A 43 -0.16 -1.09 6.15
C LEU A 43 0.48 -1.89 7.27
N ARG A 44 1.19 -1.24 8.20
CA ARG A 44 1.76 -1.90 9.39
C ARG A 44 0.67 -2.64 10.19
N THR A 45 -0.32 -1.89 10.67
CA THR A 45 -1.41 -2.43 11.48
C THR A 45 -2.31 -3.35 10.68
N VAL A 46 -2.60 -2.99 9.42
CA VAL A 46 -3.46 -3.81 8.55
C VAL A 46 -2.82 -5.16 8.24
N GLU A 47 -1.55 -5.19 7.84
CA GLU A 47 -0.83 -6.43 7.54
C GLU A 47 -0.73 -7.31 8.80
N ALA A 48 -0.30 -6.73 9.93
CA ALA A 48 -0.23 -7.44 11.20
C ALA A 48 -1.58 -8.07 11.57
N ARG A 49 -2.68 -7.32 11.38
CA ARG A 49 -4.03 -7.82 11.64
C ARG A 49 -4.47 -8.92 10.68
N LEU A 50 -4.17 -8.82 9.39
CA LEU A 50 -4.58 -9.80 8.38
C LEU A 50 -3.74 -11.08 8.41
N THR A 51 -2.48 -10.99 8.83
CA THR A 51 -1.55 -12.13 8.91
C THR A 51 -1.51 -12.78 10.30
N GLY A 52 -1.88 -12.03 11.33
CA GLY A 52 -1.73 -12.45 12.73
C GLY A 52 -0.31 -12.35 13.28
N VAL A 53 0.63 -11.74 12.53
CA VAL A 53 1.98 -11.44 13.04
C VAL A 53 2.00 -10.10 13.79
N SER A 54 3.08 -9.82 14.52
CA SER A 54 3.22 -8.53 15.21
C SER A 54 3.62 -7.41 14.24
N GLU A 55 3.34 -6.17 14.61
CA GLU A 55 3.71 -5.00 13.79
C GLU A 55 5.22 -4.90 13.59
N GLU A 56 6.03 -5.25 14.60
CA GLU A 56 7.50 -5.26 14.50
C GLU A 56 7.99 -6.32 13.50
N ARG A 57 7.24 -7.42 13.35
CA ARG A 57 7.57 -8.46 12.38
C ARG A 57 7.29 -8.00 10.96
N VAL A 58 6.23 -7.21 10.76
CA VAL A 58 5.93 -6.55 9.48
C VAL A 58 7.01 -5.52 9.15
N GLU A 59 7.34 -4.63 10.09
CA GLU A 59 8.38 -3.60 9.89
C GLU A 59 9.77 -4.18 9.63
N ALA A 60 10.06 -5.38 10.14
CA ALA A 60 11.32 -6.08 9.89
C ALA A 60 11.43 -6.67 8.48
N ASP A 61 10.36 -6.68 7.68
CA ASP A 61 10.43 -7.08 6.27
C ASP A 61 11.21 -6.04 5.45
N PRO A 62 12.26 -6.42 4.70
CA PRO A 62 13.04 -5.48 3.90
C PRO A 62 12.23 -4.71 2.85
N ARG A 63 11.08 -5.23 2.44
CA ARG A 63 10.16 -4.58 1.50
C ARG A 63 9.11 -3.71 2.19
N PHE A 64 9.03 -3.71 3.52
CA PHE A 64 8.10 -2.83 4.23
C PHE A 64 8.51 -1.37 4.04
N CYS A 65 7.77 -0.65 3.20
CA CYS A 65 8.04 0.74 2.84
C CYS A 65 9.50 1.00 2.41
N GLY A 66 10.14 0.02 1.76
CA GLY A 66 11.52 0.15 1.31
C GLY A 66 11.61 1.18 0.18
N LEU A 67 12.45 2.22 0.35
CA LEU A 67 12.61 3.33 -0.59
C LEU A 67 13.42 2.92 -1.84
N LEU A 68 12.88 3.17 -3.04
CA LEU A 68 13.48 2.73 -4.31
C LEU A 68 14.30 3.82 -5.02
N ASN A 69 13.87 5.07 -4.99
CA ASN A 69 14.51 6.16 -5.75
C ASN A 69 15.65 6.87 -4.98
N GLY A 70 16.07 6.32 -3.82
CA GLY A 70 17.26 6.73 -3.08
C GLY A 70 17.07 7.92 -2.13
N PRO A 71 17.93 8.06 -1.10
CA PRO A 71 17.76 9.01 0.01
C PRO A 71 18.07 10.48 -0.34
N GLY A 72 18.45 10.78 -1.58
CA GLY A 72 18.82 12.14 -2.03
C GLY A 72 17.72 12.89 -2.77
N HIS A 73 16.53 12.32 -2.91
CA HIS A 73 15.40 12.99 -3.54
C HIS A 73 14.59 13.80 -2.51
N ASP A 74 14.38 15.08 -2.82
CA ASP A 74 13.47 15.98 -2.08
C ASP A 74 11.98 15.73 -2.42
N GLY A 75 11.70 14.65 -3.16
CA GLY A 75 10.38 14.26 -3.67
C GLY A 75 10.31 14.27 -5.21
N PRO A 76 9.40 13.50 -5.83
CA PRO A 76 8.49 12.52 -5.24
C PRO A 76 9.22 11.22 -4.82
N TRP A 77 8.65 10.40 -3.94
CA TRP A 77 9.28 9.17 -3.43
C TRP A 77 8.54 7.92 -3.88
N LEU A 78 9.28 6.83 -4.13
CA LEU A 78 8.70 5.54 -4.43
C LEU A 78 9.07 4.51 -3.37
N VAL A 79 8.08 3.86 -2.77
CA VAL A 79 8.29 2.79 -1.80
C VAL A 79 7.67 1.47 -2.26
N SER A 80 8.31 0.37 -1.83
CA SER A 80 7.78 -0.99 -1.99
C SER A 80 6.78 -1.33 -0.90
N LEU A 81 5.85 -2.23 -1.23
CA LEU A 81 4.99 -2.94 -0.29
C LEU A 81 5.42 -4.41 -0.18
N THR A 82 5.09 -5.05 0.95
CA THR A 82 5.44 -6.45 1.20
C THR A 82 4.65 -7.40 0.29
N ASP A 83 5.28 -8.50 -0.11
CA ASP A 83 4.61 -9.55 -0.90
C ASP A 83 3.53 -10.25 -0.07
N THR A 84 3.76 -10.37 1.25
CA THR A 84 2.78 -10.89 2.22
C THR A 84 1.51 -10.06 2.22
N LEU A 85 1.61 -8.73 2.28
CA LEU A 85 0.45 -7.82 2.22
C LEU A 85 -0.34 -8.02 0.91
N ARG A 86 0.36 -8.03 -0.23
CA ARG A 86 -0.27 -8.28 -1.54
C ARG A 86 -1.10 -9.57 -1.50
N ASP A 87 -0.52 -10.65 -0.99
CA ASP A 87 -1.17 -11.96 -0.95
C ASP A 87 -2.38 -11.99 -0.02
N VAL A 88 -2.26 -11.43 1.18
CA VAL A 88 -3.39 -11.40 2.12
C VAL A 88 -4.49 -10.46 1.67
N LEU A 89 -4.19 -9.32 1.03
CA LEU A 89 -5.21 -8.43 0.47
C LEU A 89 -5.95 -9.10 -0.69
N ALA A 90 -5.23 -9.79 -1.56
CA ALA A 90 -5.83 -10.54 -2.66
C ALA A 90 -6.72 -11.69 -2.16
N ALA A 91 -6.34 -12.36 -1.07
CA ALA A 91 -7.10 -13.49 -0.52
C ALA A 91 -8.21 -13.08 0.47
N SER A 92 -8.21 -11.85 1.00
CA SER A 92 -9.12 -11.45 2.07
C SER A 92 -10.54 -11.19 1.58
N ALA A 93 -11.50 -11.70 2.37
CA ALA A 93 -12.91 -11.38 2.23
C ALA A 93 -13.22 -9.97 2.79
N PRO A 94 -14.28 -9.29 2.30
CA PRO A 94 -14.62 -7.93 2.73
C PRO A 94 -14.76 -7.76 4.25
N GLU A 95 -15.26 -8.77 4.96
CA GLU A 95 -15.44 -8.74 6.40
C GLU A 95 -14.10 -8.69 7.15
N ARG A 96 -13.08 -9.38 6.62
CA ARG A 96 -11.72 -9.33 7.18
C ARG A 96 -11.06 -7.98 6.95
N LEU A 97 -11.31 -7.38 5.79
CA LEU A 97 -10.82 -6.03 5.48
C LEU A 97 -11.48 -4.97 6.36
N LEU A 98 -12.78 -5.11 6.61
CA LEU A 98 -13.51 -4.23 7.53
C LEU A 98 -13.03 -4.37 8.98
N ASP A 99 -12.75 -5.59 9.45
CA ASP A 99 -12.16 -5.82 10.76
C ASP A 99 -10.77 -5.16 10.89
N ALA A 100 -9.90 -5.34 9.89
CA ALA A 100 -8.59 -4.69 9.87
C ALA A 100 -8.69 -3.15 9.82
N ALA A 101 -9.59 -2.61 8.99
CA ALA A 101 -9.89 -1.18 8.94
C ALA A 101 -10.40 -0.64 10.28
N THR A 102 -11.29 -1.38 10.95
CA THR A 102 -11.83 -1.01 12.26
C THR A 102 -10.74 -0.98 13.34
N VAL A 103 -9.78 -1.91 13.29
CA VAL A 103 -8.62 -1.89 14.19
C VAL A 103 -7.74 -0.68 13.93
N TRP A 104 -7.41 -0.41 12.67
CA TRP A 104 -6.57 0.73 12.31
C TRP A 104 -7.19 2.08 12.66
N THR A 105 -8.48 2.29 12.40
CA THR A 105 -9.19 3.55 12.72
C THR A 105 -9.25 3.89 14.21
N ARG A 106 -8.98 2.91 15.09
CA ARG A 106 -8.88 3.10 16.55
C ARG A 106 -7.48 3.48 17.02
N THR A 107 -6.48 3.40 16.14
CA THR A 107 -5.13 3.88 16.43
C THR A 107 -5.10 5.41 16.41
N GLN A 108 -4.02 6.00 16.92
CA GLN A 108 -3.83 7.45 16.87
C GLN A 108 -3.83 7.98 15.44
N ASP A 109 -3.22 7.25 14.51
CA ASP A 109 -3.03 7.67 13.12
C ASP A 109 -4.31 7.50 12.29
N GLY A 110 -5.14 6.52 12.65
CA GLY A 110 -6.44 6.29 12.02
C GLY A 110 -7.62 7.05 12.65
N GLY A 111 -7.40 7.71 13.78
CA GLY A 111 -8.44 8.41 14.54
C GLY A 111 -9.21 9.42 13.69
N GLY A 112 -10.54 9.28 13.64
CA GLY A 112 -11.41 10.16 12.87
C GLY A 112 -11.64 9.73 11.41
N THR A 113 -10.97 8.67 10.94
CA THR A 113 -11.29 8.05 9.65
C THR A 113 -12.47 7.09 9.79
N ASP A 114 -13.38 7.10 8.82
CA ASP A 114 -14.48 6.13 8.78
C ASP A 114 -13.95 4.71 8.45
N PRO A 115 -14.29 3.68 9.25
CA PRO A 115 -13.86 2.31 8.98
C PRO A 115 -14.34 1.75 7.64
N GLY A 116 -15.53 2.16 7.18
CA GLY A 116 -16.08 1.74 5.89
C GLY A 116 -15.27 2.30 4.73
N LEU A 117 -14.93 3.59 4.77
CA LEU A 117 -14.05 4.22 3.77
C LEU A 117 -12.66 3.56 3.74
N MET A 118 -12.11 3.22 4.89
CA MET A 118 -10.83 2.50 4.96
C MET A 118 -10.96 1.07 4.42
N ALA A 119 -12.04 0.36 4.74
CA ALA A 119 -12.29 -0.98 4.20
C ALA A 119 -12.46 -0.97 2.67
N ASP A 120 -13.13 0.04 2.12
CA ASP A 120 -13.26 0.24 0.67
C ASP A 120 -11.91 0.48 0.01
N PHE A 121 -11.04 1.28 0.64
CA PHE A 121 -9.67 1.47 0.18
C PHE A 121 -8.89 0.15 0.16
N LEU A 122 -8.89 -0.61 1.26
CA LEU A 122 -8.24 -1.92 1.32
C LEU A 122 -8.83 -2.90 0.30
N GLY A 123 -10.14 -2.82 0.05
CA GLY A 123 -10.83 -3.60 -0.96
C GLY A 123 -10.35 -3.31 -2.37
N ARG A 124 -10.15 -2.03 -2.71
CA ARG A 124 -9.58 -1.59 -3.99
C ARG A 124 -8.12 -2.03 -4.14
N LEU A 125 -7.32 -1.88 -3.10
CA LEU A 125 -5.93 -2.34 -3.10
C LEU A 125 -5.85 -3.88 -3.27
N GLY A 126 -6.76 -4.62 -2.63
CA GLY A 126 -6.88 -6.06 -2.85
C GLY A 126 -7.36 -6.43 -4.26
N GLN A 127 -8.19 -5.62 -4.91
CA GLN A 127 -8.55 -5.82 -6.31
C GLN A 127 -7.35 -5.59 -7.24
N LEU A 128 -6.56 -4.53 -7.01
CA LEU A 128 -5.31 -4.28 -7.72
C LEU A 128 -4.36 -5.48 -7.58
N ALA A 129 -4.16 -5.98 -6.35
CA ALA A 129 -3.34 -7.16 -6.08
C ALA A 129 -3.81 -8.41 -6.85
N ARG A 130 -5.12 -8.65 -6.93
CA ARG A 130 -5.69 -9.77 -7.70
C ARG A 130 -5.51 -9.60 -9.20
N ALA A 131 -5.75 -8.40 -9.72
CA ALA A 131 -5.63 -8.09 -11.14
C ALA A 131 -4.19 -8.24 -11.63
N ALA A 132 -3.23 -7.78 -10.83
CA ALA A 132 -1.81 -7.92 -11.10
C ALA A 132 -1.33 -9.39 -11.01
N GLY A 133 -1.85 -10.13 -10.04
CA GLY A 133 -1.55 -11.54 -9.83
C GLY A 133 -0.23 -11.80 -9.08
N PRO A 134 0.09 -13.07 -8.77
CA PRO A 134 1.12 -13.43 -7.80
C PRO A 134 2.56 -13.20 -8.26
N ARG A 135 2.77 -12.82 -9.53
CA ARG A 135 4.09 -12.51 -10.09
C ARG A 135 4.40 -11.02 -10.08
N GLN A 136 3.43 -10.19 -9.72
CA GLN A 136 3.58 -8.74 -9.64
C GLN A 136 3.74 -8.33 -8.18
N ARG A 137 4.34 -7.17 -7.97
CA ARG A 137 4.59 -6.55 -6.67
C ARG A 137 3.81 -5.25 -6.58
N LEU A 138 3.50 -4.82 -5.37
CA LEU A 138 2.81 -3.56 -5.13
C LEU A 138 3.79 -2.48 -4.68
N TYR A 139 3.50 -1.25 -5.11
CA TYR A 139 4.30 -0.07 -4.84
C TYR A 139 3.40 1.12 -4.50
N CYS A 140 3.97 2.12 -3.83
CA CYS A 140 3.31 3.38 -3.54
C CYS A 140 4.22 4.56 -3.90
N GLY A 141 3.76 5.38 -4.83
CA GLY A 141 4.35 6.68 -5.15
C GLY A 141 3.80 7.76 -4.22
N MET A 142 4.67 8.66 -3.76
CA MET A 142 4.34 9.74 -2.85
C MET A 142 4.76 11.07 -3.46
N SER A 143 3.79 11.95 -3.68
CA SER A 143 3.99 13.27 -4.27
C SER A 143 3.28 14.36 -3.44
N LEU A 144 3.71 15.62 -3.62
CA LEU A 144 3.24 16.80 -2.87
C LEU A 144 2.03 17.48 -3.52
#